data_AF-A0A8H6W8P1-F1
#
_entry.id   AF-A0A8H6W8P1-F1
#
_cell.length_a   1.000
_cell.length_b   1.000
_cell.length_c   1.000
_cell.angle_alpha   90.00
_cell.angle_beta   90.00
_cell.angle_gamma   90.00
#
_symmetry.space_group_name_H-M   'P 1'
#
loop_
_entity.id
_entity.type
_entity.pdbx_description
1 polymer ?
#
loop_
_entity_poly.entity_id
_entity_poly.type
_entity_poly.pdbx_seq_one_letter_code
_entity_poly.pdbx_strand_id
1 'polypeptide(L)'
;MPSDDDQPQPEAGPSRVVNINYDPKWMDRTFSSRRKIETLLGPELGTNITRRDYELLMHTLPGLHYTDFLGIPIGVGVWLAAGNRRTKFAWKAGAFVAGAASMVAGEVLRLYTHTKIFKRIENKHGFSRAMDNVKLKVGFSPGLVSFTGKFSEDEAEQAFAADPVNLEPDAPIDSPPRAIPSLSPSPSPQQPAYSRWDEIRANRNKEGNKAWENIRKGRRADGSSIQNQSESPPETPSSSNSQPVLTPFRDEDRAAAQAAFDALVDRERNMRT
;
A
#
# COMPACT_ATOMS: atom_id res chain seq x y z
N MET A 1 30.73 60.09 4.30
CA MET A 1 30.62 58.62 4.35
C MET A 1 29.19 58.28 4.02
N PRO A 2 28.92 57.76 2.80
CA PRO A 2 27.59 57.32 2.41
C PRO A 2 27.22 56.07 3.18
N SER A 3 26.01 56.00 3.71
CA SER A 3 25.48 54.82 4.39
C SER A 3 25.07 53.78 3.34
N ASP A 4 25.71 52.61 3.35
CA ASP A 4 25.45 51.46 2.48
C ASP A 4 24.16 50.67 2.88
N ASP A 5 23.13 51.34 3.41
CA ASP A 5 21.95 50.68 3.99
C ASP A 5 20.75 50.52 3.02
N ASP A 6 20.86 50.97 1.76
CA ASP A 6 19.80 50.85 0.74
C ASP A 6 20.06 49.70 -0.24
N GLN A 7 20.43 48.51 0.25
CA GLN A 7 20.30 47.31 -0.58
C GLN A 7 18.83 46.88 -0.61
N PRO A 8 18.15 46.93 -1.78
CA PRO A 8 16.76 46.51 -1.88
C PRO A 8 16.66 45.06 -1.43
N GLN A 9 15.84 44.82 -0.39
CA GLN A 9 15.48 43.48 0.05
C GLN A 9 15.01 42.70 -1.18
N PRO A 10 15.58 41.51 -1.47
CA PRO A 10 15.14 40.71 -2.59
C PRO A 10 13.65 40.44 -2.43
N GLU A 11 12.83 40.87 -3.39
CA GLU A 11 11.40 40.60 -3.36
C GLU A 11 11.20 39.08 -3.24
N ALA A 12 10.60 38.66 -2.13
CA ALA A 12 10.26 37.28 -1.90
C ALA A 12 9.34 36.82 -3.05
N GLY A 13 9.85 35.96 -3.92
CA GLY A 13 9.07 35.40 -5.03
C GLY A 13 7.80 34.71 -4.51
N PRO A 14 6.77 34.55 -5.36
CA PRO A 14 5.56 33.85 -4.95
C PRO A 14 5.92 32.43 -4.50
N SER A 15 5.69 32.12 -3.22
CA SER A 15 5.98 30.81 -2.65
C SER A 15 5.23 29.74 -3.45
N ARG A 16 5.95 28.77 -4.05
CA ARG A 16 5.26 27.72 -4.80
C ARG A 16 4.64 26.77 -3.78
N VAL A 17 3.32 26.63 -3.87
CA VAL A 17 2.60 25.68 -3.04
C VAL A 17 2.70 24.30 -3.68
N VAL A 18 3.42 23.38 -3.04
CA VAL A 18 3.47 21.99 -3.47
C VAL A 18 2.23 21.27 -2.95
N ASN A 19 1.38 20.81 -3.87
CA ASN A 19 0.18 20.03 -3.56
C ASN A 19 0.53 18.53 -3.56
N ILE A 20 0.49 17.90 -2.38
CA ILE A 20 0.76 16.47 -2.26
C ILE A 20 -0.57 15.72 -2.20
N ASN A 21 -0.85 14.91 -3.22
CA ASN A 21 -2.03 14.05 -3.26
C ASN A 21 -1.74 12.75 -2.49
N TYR A 22 -2.29 12.64 -1.28
CA TYR A 22 -2.09 11.55 -0.36
C TYR A 22 -3.40 10.80 -0.09
N ASP A 23 -3.42 9.49 -0.37
CA ASP A 23 -4.56 8.61 -0.10
C ASP A 23 -4.15 7.56 0.96
N PRO A 24 -4.62 7.70 2.22
CA PRO A 24 -4.33 6.77 3.32
C PRO A 24 -4.67 5.31 3.00
N LYS A 25 -5.81 5.07 2.34
CA LYS A 25 -6.29 3.72 2.06
C LYS A 25 -5.43 3.05 0.99
N TRP A 26 -5.02 3.81 -0.02
CA TRP A 26 -4.05 3.34 -1.01
C TRP A 26 -2.68 3.04 -0.37
N MET A 27 -2.20 3.91 0.53
CA MET A 27 -0.94 3.74 1.25
C MET A 27 -0.94 2.43 2.03
N ASP A 28 -1.96 2.18 2.85
CA ASP A 28 -2.06 0.95 3.64
C ASP A 28 -2.05 -0.29 2.73
N ARG A 29 -2.88 -0.30 1.67
CA ARG A 29 -2.95 -1.45 0.76
C ARG A 29 -1.60 -1.74 0.09
N THR A 30 -0.93 -0.68 -0.36
CA THR A 30 0.33 -0.75 -1.12
C THR A 30 1.49 -1.15 -0.20
N PHE A 31 1.55 -0.58 0.99
CA PHE A 31 2.64 -0.75 1.96
C PHE A 31 2.27 -1.72 3.09
N SER A 32 1.49 -2.74 2.75
CA SER A 32 0.94 -3.71 3.70
C SER A 32 1.94 -4.63 4.39
N SER A 33 3.20 -4.60 3.97
CA SER A 33 4.26 -5.38 4.60
C SER A 33 5.60 -4.71 4.44
N ARG A 34 6.50 -4.99 5.38
CA ARG A 34 7.90 -4.56 5.34
C ARG A 34 8.55 -4.84 3.99
N ARG A 35 8.38 -6.06 3.47
CA ARG A 35 8.94 -6.48 2.18
C ARG A 35 8.44 -5.63 1.01
N LYS A 36 7.16 -5.23 1.00
CA LYS A 36 6.61 -4.35 -0.04
C LYS A 36 7.19 -2.94 0.06
N ILE A 37 7.34 -2.40 1.27
CA ILE A 37 8.01 -1.12 1.50
C ILE A 37 9.43 -1.18 0.98
N GLU A 38 10.20 -2.20 1.32
CA GLU A 38 11.58 -2.39 0.83
C GLU A 38 11.65 -2.50 -0.70
N THR A 39 10.72 -3.23 -1.30
CA THR A 39 10.69 -3.43 -2.76
C THR A 39 10.32 -2.14 -3.52
N LEU A 40 9.36 -1.38 -2.99
CA LEU A 40 8.80 -0.20 -3.68
C LEU A 40 9.59 1.08 -3.39
N LEU A 41 9.98 1.29 -2.13
CA LEU A 41 10.68 2.50 -1.66
C LEU A 41 12.18 2.32 -1.55
N GLY A 42 12.70 1.08 -1.48
CA GLY A 42 14.14 0.83 -1.46
C GLY A 42 14.89 1.51 -2.62
N PRO A 43 14.38 1.46 -3.87
CA PRO A 43 15.00 2.19 -4.99
C PRO A 43 14.95 3.73 -4.88
N GLU A 44 14.07 4.27 -4.05
CA GLU A 44 13.89 5.71 -3.85
C GLU A 44 14.74 6.24 -2.67
N LEU A 45 15.41 5.35 -1.94
CA LEU A 45 16.27 5.67 -0.81
C LEU A 45 17.52 6.42 -1.29
N GLY A 46 17.77 7.60 -0.73
CA GLY A 46 18.91 8.45 -1.09
C GLY A 46 18.70 9.31 -2.36
N THR A 47 17.72 8.97 -3.21
CA THR A 47 17.36 9.79 -4.38
C THR A 47 16.21 10.75 -4.06
N ASN A 48 15.12 10.20 -3.54
CA ASN A 48 13.90 10.96 -3.23
C ASN A 48 13.53 10.88 -1.74
N ILE A 49 13.87 9.80 -1.03
CA ILE A 49 13.52 9.64 0.39
C ILE A 49 14.80 9.61 1.24
N THR A 50 14.78 10.31 2.37
CA THR A 50 15.86 10.27 3.37
C THR A 50 15.86 8.92 4.10
N ARG A 51 17.03 8.49 4.60
CA ARG A 51 17.12 7.24 5.37
C ARG A 51 16.22 7.23 6.59
N ARG A 52 16.10 8.36 7.27
CA ARG A 52 15.23 8.54 8.43
C ARG A 52 13.75 8.37 8.08
N ASP A 53 13.29 9.01 7.00
CA ASP A 53 11.90 8.90 6.54
C ASP A 53 11.57 7.47 6.11
N TYR A 54 12.51 6.80 5.45
CA TYR A 54 12.37 5.40 5.07
C TYR A 54 12.20 4.47 6.29
N GLU A 55 13.05 4.63 7.32
CA GLU A 55 12.94 3.87 8.56
C GLU A 55 11.64 4.19 9.32
N LEU A 56 11.20 5.45 9.32
CA LEU A 56 9.92 5.88 9.88
C LEU A 56 8.75 5.15 9.20
N LEU A 57 8.72 5.10 7.87
CA LEU A 57 7.68 4.42 7.09
C LEU A 57 7.72 2.91 7.32
N MET A 58 8.91 2.34 7.42
CA MET A 58 9.11 0.90 7.64
C MET A 58 8.52 0.43 8.97
N HIS A 59 8.63 1.23 10.04
CA HIS A 59 8.08 0.86 11.35
C HIS A 59 6.59 1.15 11.48
N THR A 60 6.08 2.19 10.81
CA THR A 60 4.69 2.64 10.96
C THR A 60 3.74 1.85 10.09
N LEU A 61 3.98 1.78 8.78
CA LEU A 61 2.99 1.32 7.79
C LEU A 61 2.54 -0.15 7.95
N PRO A 62 3.43 -1.14 8.20
CA PRO A 62 3.01 -2.55 8.25
C PRO A 62 2.01 -2.88 9.38
N GLY A 63 1.86 -2.01 10.37
CA GLY A 63 0.99 -2.22 11.53
C GLY A 63 -0.36 -1.48 11.47
N LEU A 64 -0.59 -0.61 10.50
CA LEU A 64 -1.80 0.24 10.50
C LEU A 64 -3.10 -0.54 10.25
N HIS A 65 -3.02 -1.73 9.65
CA HIS A 65 -4.17 -2.57 9.34
C HIS A 65 -4.98 -3.02 10.56
N TYR A 66 -4.39 -3.05 11.75
CA TYR A 66 -5.09 -3.47 12.98
C TYR A 66 -6.02 -2.38 13.54
N THR A 67 -5.92 -1.15 13.05
CA THR A 67 -6.75 -0.03 13.54
C THR A 67 -8.23 -0.19 13.22
N ASP A 68 -8.56 -0.87 12.12
CA ASP A 68 -9.94 -1.19 11.75
C ASP A 68 -10.63 -2.08 12.80
N PHE A 69 -9.88 -2.98 13.45
CA PHE A 69 -10.42 -3.85 14.51
C PHE A 69 -10.50 -3.18 15.88
N LEU A 70 -9.72 -2.13 16.12
CA LEU A 70 -9.72 -1.39 17.39
C LEU A 70 -10.99 -0.55 17.59
N GLY A 71 -11.73 -0.22 16.53
CA GLY A 71 -13.00 0.51 16.65
C GLY A 71 -14.08 -0.27 17.39
N ILE A 72 -14.13 -1.59 17.22
CA ILE A 72 -15.15 -2.47 17.80
C ILE A 72 -15.16 -2.45 19.34
N PRO A 73 -14.04 -2.70 20.05
CA PRO A 73 -14.03 -2.65 21.52
C PRO A 73 -14.35 -1.25 22.05
N ILE A 74 -13.96 -0.18 21.35
CA ILE A 74 -14.29 1.21 21.74
C ILE A 74 -15.79 1.44 21.63
N GLY A 75 -16.43 1.06 20.52
CA GLY A 75 -17.87 1.18 20.33
C GLY A 75 -18.67 0.40 21.37
N VAL A 76 -18.25 -0.84 21.66
CA VAL A 76 -18.86 -1.67 22.72
C VAL A 76 -18.69 -1.03 24.10
N GLY A 77 -17.51 -0.49 24.40
CA GLY A 77 -17.24 0.20 25.67
C GLY A 77 -18.11 1.43 25.88
N VAL A 78 -18.24 2.30 24.87
CA VAL A 78 -19.12 3.48 24.91
C VAL A 78 -20.58 3.08 25.08
N TRP A 79 -21.04 2.05 24.35
CA TRP A 79 -22.40 1.56 24.46
C TRP A 79 -22.71 0.96 25.84
N LEU A 80 -21.79 0.16 26.40
CA LEU A 80 -21.91 -0.38 27.75
C LEU A 80 -21.91 0.73 28.82
N ALA A 81 -21.10 1.77 28.64
CA ALA A 81 -21.03 2.93 29.53
C ALA A 81 -22.30 3.81 29.46
N ALA A 82 -22.95 3.89 28.30
CA ALA A 82 -24.19 4.66 28.11
C ALA A 82 -25.42 4.07 28.83
N GLY A 83 -25.30 2.90 29.48
CA GLY A 83 -26.17 2.48 30.59
C GLY A 83 -27.63 2.16 30.27
N ASN A 84 -28.09 2.25 29.02
CA ASN A 84 -29.52 2.15 28.70
C ASN A 84 -29.99 0.69 28.48
N ARG A 85 -30.06 -0.09 29.56
CA ARG A 85 -30.40 -1.54 29.54
C ARG A 85 -31.90 -1.85 29.51
N ARG A 86 -32.79 -0.86 29.44
CA ARG A 86 -34.22 -1.05 29.78
C ARG A 86 -35.10 -1.64 28.67
N THR A 87 -34.66 -1.68 27.40
CA THR A 87 -35.49 -2.23 26.32
C THR A 87 -34.71 -3.12 25.34
N LYS A 88 -35.26 -4.31 25.04
CA LYS A 88 -34.69 -5.27 24.08
C LYS A 88 -34.53 -4.65 22.66
N PHE A 89 -35.38 -3.68 22.31
CA PHE A 89 -35.27 -2.92 21.05
C PHE A 89 -34.07 -1.96 21.05
N ALA A 90 -33.81 -1.28 22.19
CA ALA A 90 -32.64 -0.41 22.34
C ALA A 90 -31.31 -1.18 22.26
N TRP A 91 -31.33 -2.49 22.54
CA TRP A 91 -30.14 -3.34 22.37
C TRP A 91 -29.76 -3.52 20.89
N LYS A 92 -30.73 -3.86 20.03
CA LYS A 92 -30.50 -4.03 18.58
C LYS A 92 -30.16 -2.69 17.90
N ALA A 93 -30.93 -1.64 18.20
CA ALA A 93 -30.66 -0.30 17.67
C ALA A 93 -29.32 0.24 18.19
N GLY A 94 -29.01 0.02 19.47
CA GLY A 94 -27.75 0.41 20.08
C GLY A 94 -26.53 -0.30 19.49
N ALA A 95 -26.64 -1.61 19.20
CA ALA A 95 -25.58 -2.36 18.52
C ALA A 95 -25.32 -1.84 17.10
N PHE A 96 -26.37 -1.48 16.35
CA PHE A 96 -26.22 -0.89 15.02
C PHE A 96 -25.53 0.48 15.06
N VAL A 97 -25.98 1.38 15.96
CA VAL A 97 -25.38 2.71 16.13
C VAL A 97 -23.94 2.61 16.62
N ALA A 98 -23.65 1.70 17.55
CA ALA A 98 -22.28 1.44 18.02
C ALA A 98 -21.39 0.91 16.88
N GLY A 99 -21.92 0.00 16.04
CA GLY A 99 -21.23 -0.48 14.85
C GLY A 99 -20.91 0.65 13.87
N ALA A 100 -21.88 1.47 13.51
CA ALA A 100 -21.67 2.62 12.62
C ALA A 100 -20.66 3.63 13.20
N ALA A 101 -20.78 3.96 14.49
CA ALA A 101 -19.84 4.86 15.16
C ALA A 101 -18.42 4.29 15.21
N SER A 102 -18.26 2.98 15.38
CA SER A 102 -16.95 2.31 15.39
C SER A 102 -16.24 2.40 14.03
N MET A 103 -16.99 2.30 12.91
CA MET A 103 -16.43 2.46 11.57
C MET A 103 -15.91 3.88 11.35
N VAL A 104 -16.69 4.90 11.76
CA VAL A 104 -16.27 6.30 11.63
C VAL A 104 -15.07 6.59 12.53
N ALA A 105 -15.07 6.10 13.77
CA ALA A 105 -13.96 6.27 14.70
C ALA A 105 -12.67 5.61 14.19
N GLY A 106 -12.77 4.41 13.60
CA GLY A 106 -11.65 3.72 12.97
C GLY A 106 -11.04 4.54 11.84
N GLU A 107 -11.89 5.08 10.95
CA GLU A 107 -11.45 5.95 9.86
C GLU A 107 -10.75 7.22 10.38
N VAL A 108 -11.34 7.90 11.36
CA VAL A 108 -10.74 9.11 11.97
C VAL A 108 -9.38 8.80 12.62
N LEU A 109 -9.27 7.69 13.34
CA LEU A 109 -8.01 7.28 13.95
C LEU A 109 -6.96 6.96 12.88
N ARG A 110 -7.35 6.28 11.80
CA ARG A 110 -6.48 6.02 10.65
C ARG A 110 -5.98 7.34 10.07
N LEU A 111 -6.86 8.28 9.76
CA LEU A 111 -6.48 9.62 9.28
C LEU A 111 -5.54 10.34 10.24
N TYR A 112 -5.81 10.28 11.54
CA TYR A 112 -4.93 10.83 12.56
C TYR A 112 -3.53 10.21 12.55
N THR A 113 -3.42 8.89 12.40
CA THR A 113 -2.12 8.22 12.32
C THR A 113 -1.34 8.61 11.06
N HIS A 114 -1.99 8.67 9.90
CA HIS A 114 -1.33 9.09 8.65
C HIS A 114 -0.91 10.56 8.68
N THR A 115 -1.74 11.46 9.20
CA THR A 115 -1.37 12.87 9.37
C THR A 115 -0.19 13.03 10.33
N LYS A 116 -0.11 12.21 11.39
CA LYS A 116 1.03 12.18 12.30
C LYS A 116 2.31 11.67 11.63
N ILE A 117 2.23 10.63 10.79
CA ILE A 117 3.36 10.15 9.99
C ILE A 117 3.82 11.26 9.06
N PHE A 118 2.88 11.85 8.33
CA PHE A 118 3.18 12.90 7.35
C PHE A 118 3.86 14.12 7.99
N LYS A 119 3.42 14.53 9.18
CA LYS A 119 4.06 15.62 9.94
C LYS A 119 5.49 15.31 10.40
N ARG A 120 5.85 14.03 10.50
CA ARG A 120 7.19 13.59 10.93
C ARG A 120 8.15 13.34 9.77
N ILE A 121 7.66 13.35 8.54
CA ILE A 121 8.50 13.24 7.35
C ILE A 121 9.30 14.54 7.22
N GLU A 122 10.62 14.40 7.18
CA GLU A 122 11.57 15.50 7.07
C GLU A 122 11.58 16.04 5.64
N ASN A 123 11.69 15.16 4.64
CA ASN A 123 11.70 15.54 3.23
C ASN A 123 10.34 15.29 2.57
N LYS A 124 9.37 16.17 2.82
CA LYS A 124 8.00 16.05 2.27
C LYS A 124 7.96 16.05 0.74
N HIS A 125 8.79 16.88 0.11
CA HIS A 125 8.88 17.01 -1.35
C HIS A 125 9.49 15.75 -1.99
N GLY A 126 10.59 15.25 -1.42
CA GLY A 126 11.19 14.01 -1.87
C GLY A 126 10.25 12.80 -1.67
N PHE A 127 9.55 12.76 -0.55
CA PHE A 127 8.52 11.75 -0.29
C PHE A 127 7.39 11.79 -1.32
N SER A 128 6.87 12.97 -1.70
CA SER A 128 5.80 13.04 -2.72
C SER A 128 6.26 12.53 -4.08
N ARG A 129 7.47 12.89 -4.53
CA ARG A 129 8.06 12.37 -5.77
C ARG A 129 8.24 10.86 -5.73
N ALA A 130 8.72 10.32 -4.61
CA ALA A 130 8.83 8.88 -4.43
C ALA A 130 7.46 8.19 -4.46
N MET A 131 6.42 8.78 -3.84
CA MET A 131 5.06 8.26 -3.92
C MET A 131 4.53 8.25 -5.34
N ASP A 132 4.82 9.27 -6.14
CA ASP A 132 4.39 9.32 -7.53
C ASP A 132 5.11 8.27 -8.38
N ASN A 133 6.41 8.04 -8.15
CA ASN A 133 7.15 6.93 -8.76
C ASN A 133 6.55 5.57 -8.40
N VAL A 134 6.14 5.37 -7.14
CA VAL A 134 5.47 4.14 -6.71
C VAL A 134 4.08 3.99 -7.33
N LYS A 135 3.31 5.08 -7.41
CA LYS A 135 2.00 5.10 -8.10
C LYS A 135 2.12 4.71 -9.57
N LEU A 136 3.17 5.17 -10.26
CA LEU A 136 3.48 4.76 -11.63
C LEU A 136 3.81 3.27 -11.75
N LYS A 137 4.53 2.70 -10.76
CA LYS A 137 4.91 1.28 -10.75
C LYS A 137 3.76 0.33 -10.42
N VAL A 138 2.94 0.67 -9.42
CA VAL A 138 1.89 -0.22 -8.86
C VAL A 138 0.52 0.05 -9.47
N GLY A 139 0.34 1.22 -10.10
CA GLY A 139 -0.95 1.75 -10.49
C GLY A 139 -1.61 2.50 -9.33
N PHE A 140 -2.22 3.64 -9.65
CA PHE A 140 -2.99 4.44 -8.71
C PHE A 140 -4.46 4.38 -9.08
N SER A 141 -5.29 3.97 -8.12
CA SER A 141 -6.73 4.07 -8.20
C SER A 141 -7.15 5.03 -7.08
N PRO A 142 -7.53 6.27 -7.41
CA PRO A 142 -7.88 7.26 -6.39
C PRO A 142 -9.05 6.74 -5.56
N GLY A 143 -8.88 6.72 -4.25
CA GLY A 143 -9.97 6.49 -3.31
C GLY A 143 -10.93 7.67 -3.23
N LEU A 144 -12.01 7.48 -2.47
CA LEU A 144 -13.02 8.52 -2.22
C LEU A 144 -12.46 9.67 -1.35
N VAL A 145 -11.42 9.38 -0.56
CA VAL A 145 -10.85 10.31 0.43
C VAL A 145 -9.37 10.48 0.15
N SER A 146 -9.02 11.60 -0.49
CA SER A 146 -7.64 12.05 -0.66
C SER A 146 -7.44 13.36 0.09
N PHE A 147 -6.28 13.48 0.74
CA PHE A 147 -5.88 14.72 1.39
C PHE A 147 -4.88 15.43 0.50
N THR A 148 -5.15 16.69 0.22
CA THR A 148 -4.19 17.59 -0.42
C THR A 148 -3.52 18.40 0.68
N GLY A 149 -2.29 18.00 1.04
CA GLY A 149 -1.44 18.82 1.89
C GLY A 149 -0.84 19.96 1.08
N LYS A 150 -0.94 21.19 1.58
CA LYS A 150 -0.25 22.37 1.03
C LYS A 150 0.96 22.67 1.91
N PHE A 151 2.14 22.70 1.32
CA PHE A 151 3.39 23.07 2.02
C PHE A 151 4.03 24.26 1.33
N SER A 152 4.59 25.18 2.11
CA SER A 152 5.42 26.25 1.56
C SER A 152 6.74 25.64 1.11
N GLU A 153 7.18 26.01 -0.10
CA GLU A 153 8.48 25.60 -0.64
C GLU A 153 9.63 26.03 0.27
N ASP A 154 9.49 27.16 0.97
CA ASP A 154 10.52 27.69 1.88
C ASP A 154 10.87 26.70 3.01
N GLU A 155 9.88 25.95 3.52
CA GLU A 155 10.10 24.92 4.55
C GLU A 155 10.79 23.69 3.95
N ALA A 156 10.54 23.40 2.67
CA ALA A 156 11.15 22.28 1.96
C ALA A 156 12.60 22.57 1.54
N GLU A 157 12.89 23.80 1.11
CA GLU A 157 14.25 24.23 0.77
C GLU A 157 15.14 24.33 2.01
N GLN A 158 14.62 24.83 3.14
CA GLN A 158 15.36 24.81 4.40
C GLN A 158 15.70 23.40 4.87
N ALA A 159 14.80 22.42 4.70
CA ALA A 159 15.08 21.04 5.07
C ALA A 159 16.18 20.40 4.21
N PHE A 160 16.29 20.79 2.93
CA PHE A 160 17.37 20.32 2.05
C PHE A 160 18.69 21.08 2.26
N ALA A 161 18.63 22.35 2.66
CA ALA A 161 19.80 23.19 2.87
C ALA A 161 20.41 23.03 4.28
N ALA A 162 19.62 22.62 5.28
CA ALA A 162 20.06 22.46 6.66
C ALA A 162 20.82 21.15 6.92
N ASP A 163 20.70 20.18 6.00
CA ASP A 163 21.52 18.97 6.01
C ASP A 163 22.30 18.94 4.67
N PRO A 164 23.29 19.84 4.48
CA PRO A 164 24.30 19.56 3.48
C PRO A 164 24.92 18.30 4.01
N VAL A 165 24.56 17.16 3.43
CA VAL A 165 25.12 15.86 3.77
C VAL A 165 26.61 16.12 3.90
N ASN A 166 27.07 16.16 5.14
CA ASN A 166 28.48 16.14 5.45
C ASN A 166 28.81 14.67 5.15
N LEU A 167 28.87 14.37 3.84
CA LEU A 167 29.82 13.46 3.25
C LEU A 167 31.18 14.09 3.58
N GLU A 168 31.49 14.16 4.87
CA GLU A 168 32.83 14.06 5.35
C GLU A 168 33.35 12.80 4.63
N PRO A 169 34.34 12.93 3.73
CA PRO A 169 34.98 11.78 3.10
C PRO A 169 35.80 11.09 4.19
N ASP A 170 35.12 10.53 5.18
CA ASP A 170 35.76 10.08 6.38
C ASP A 170 36.28 8.67 6.15
N ALA A 171 37.61 8.60 6.23
CA ALA A 171 38.50 7.46 6.05
C ALA A 171 38.83 7.04 4.60
N PRO A 172 40.09 7.22 4.15
CA PRO A 172 40.66 6.29 3.19
C PRO A 172 40.62 4.90 3.82
N ILE A 173 39.67 4.07 3.39
CA ILE A 173 39.72 2.65 3.64
C ILE A 173 40.94 2.16 2.87
N ASP A 174 42.03 1.96 3.60
CA ASP A 174 43.25 1.26 3.21
C ASP A 174 42.89 -0.20 2.88
N SER A 175 42.20 -0.36 1.75
CA SER A 175 41.91 -1.65 1.17
C SER A 175 43.20 -2.09 0.48
N PRO A 176 43.78 -3.25 0.84
CA PRO A 176 44.95 -3.74 0.15
C PRO A 176 44.66 -3.84 -1.36
N PRO A 177 45.63 -3.52 -2.23
CA PRO A 177 45.42 -3.47 -3.67
C PRO A 177 44.90 -4.82 -4.16
N ARG A 178 43.60 -4.87 -4.47
CA ARG A 178 43.01 -5.99 -5.18
C ARG A 178 43.54 -5.93 -6.60
N ALA A 179 44.53 -6.76 -6.88
CA ALA A 179 45.07 -6.98 -8.21
C ALA A 179 43.91 -7.09 -9.21
N ILE A 180 43.83 -6.11 -10.10
CA ILE A 180 42.91 -6.11 -11.23
C ILE A 180 43.47 -7.18 -12.17
N PRO A 181 42.80 -8.32 -12.40
CA PRO A 181 43.21 -9.19 -13.48
C PRO A 181 43.01 -8.42 -14.78
N SER A 182 44.12 -8.14 -15.45
CA SER A 182 44.17 -7.64 -16.81
C SER A 182 43.50 -8.65 -17.74
N LEU A 183 42.19 -8.50 -17.91
CA LEU A 183 41.43 -9.25 -18.90
C LEU A 183 41.82 -8.72 -20.28
N SER A 184 42.62 -9.52 -20.97
CA SER A 184 42.94 -9.38 -22.38
C SER A 184 41.65 -9.25 -23.19
N PRO A 185 41.57 -8.35 -24.19
CA PRO A 185 40.45 -8.29 -25.11
C PRO A 185 40.47 -9.53 -26.00
N SER A 186 39.68 -10.54 -25.64
CA SER A 186 39.36 -11.65 -26.54
C SER A 186 38.24 -11.21 -27.48
N PRO A 187 38.47 -11.11 -28.80
CA PRO A 187 37.43 -10.77 -29.76
C PRO A 187 36.46 -11.94 -29.89
N SER A 188 35.38 -11.91 -29.09
CA SER A 188 34.27 -12.84 -29.27
C SER A 188 33.33 -12.31 -30.36
N PRO A 189 32.87 -13.16 -31.28
CA PRO A 189 32.09 -12.74 -32.45
C PRO A 189 30.76 -12.11 -32.02
N GLN A 190 30.45 -10.99 -32.67
CA GLN A 190 29.22 -10.21 -32.53
C GLN A 190 28.00 -11.11 -32.69
N GLN A 191 27.38 -11.50 -31.57
CA GLN A 191 26.00 -11.95 -31.61
C GLN A 191 25.11 -10.71 -31.72
N PRO A 192 24.10 -10.72 -32.61
CA PRO A 192 23.18 -9.60 -32.76
C PRO A 192 22.53 -9.31 -31.40
N ALA A 193 22.57 -8.06 -30.98
CA ALA A 193 22.02 -7.60 -29.71
C ALA A 193 20.52 -7.90 -29.66
N TYR A 194 20.17 -9.08 -29.13
CA TYR A 194 18.79 -9.44 -28.86
C TYR A 194 18.29 -8.46 -27.80
N SER A 195 17.30 -7.64 -28.17
CA SER A 195 16.75 -6.64 -27.26
C SER A 195 16.17 -7.36 -26.05
N ARG A 196 16.44 -6.86 -24.84
CA ARG A 196 15.82 -7.35 -23.60
C ARG A 196 14.29 -7.38 -23.70
N TRP A 197 13.71 -6.53 -24.55
CA TRP A 197 12.29 -6.53 -24.88
C TRP A 197 11.84 -7.70 -25.76
N ASP A 198 12.71 -8.23 -26.62
CA ASP A 198 12.44 -9.44 -27.39
C ASP A 198 12.47 -10.68 -26.49
N GLU A 199 13.36 -10.71 -25.48
CA GLU A 199 13.37 -11.77 -24.47
C GLU A 199 12.09 -11.78 -23.63
N ILE A 200 11.62 -10.61 -23.18
CA ILE A 200 10.35 -10.48 -22.45
C ILE A 200 9.16 -10.90 -23.31
N ARG A 201 9.13 -10.51 -24.60
CA ARG A 201 8.08 -10.91 -25.55
C ARG A 201 8.12 -12.42 -25.84
N ALA A 202 9.30 -13.00 -25.98
CA ALA A 202 9.47 -14.44 -26.21
C ALA A 202 9.02 -15.28 -25.00
N ASN A 203 9.33 -14.86 -23.77
CA ASN A 203 8.86 -15.56 -22.56
C ASN A 203 7.34 -15.43 -22.37
N ARG A 204 6.75 -14.26 -22.63
CA ARG A 204 5.30 -14.05 -22.52
C ARG A 204 4.51 -14.94 -23.47
N ASN A 205 5.01 -15.15 -24.70
CA ASN A 205 4.35 -16.02 -25.68
C ASN A 205 4.42 -17.51 -25.30
N LYS A 206 5.46 -17.95 -24.58
CA LYS A 206 5.60 -19.35 -24.14
C LYS A 206 4.69 -19.69 -22.95
N GLU A 207 4.49 -18.76 -22.02
CA GLU A 207 3.68 -18.98 -20.82
C GLU A 207 2.20 -18.61 -21.01
N GLY A 208 1.91 -17.56 -21.78
CA GLY A 208 0.54 -17.08 -22.01
C GLY A 208 -0.37 -18.15 -22.64
N ASN A 209 0.14 -18.90 -23.63
CA ASN A 209 -0.63 -19.97 -24.26
C ASN A 209 -0.90 -21.14 -23.30
N LYS A 210 0.06 -21.48 -22.43
CA LYS A 210 -0.11 -22.54 -21.43
C LYS A 210 -1.10 -22.16 -20.35
N ALA A 211 -1.13 -20.90 -19.91
CA ALA A 211 -2.11 -20.43 -18.92
C ALA A 211 -3.55 -20.54 -19.43
N TRP A 212 -3.80 -20.13 -20.68
CA TRP A 212 -5.13 -20.25 -21.30
C TRP A 212 -5.53 -21.69 -21.61
N GLU A 213 -4.55 -22.54 -21.95
CA GLU A 213 -4.79 -23.95 -22.17
C GLU A 213 -5.07 -24.71 -20.87
N ASN A 214 -4.39 -24.35 -19.77
CA ASN A 214 -4.68 -24.88 -18.44
C ASN A 214 -6.11 -24.55 -18.01
N ILE A 215 -6.58 -23.32 -18.22
CA ILE A 215 -7.97 -22.92 -17.94
C ILE A 215 -8.96 -23.74 -18.77
N ARG A 216 -8.72 -23.91 -20.09
CA ARG A 216 -9.57 -24.74 -20.96
C ARG A 216 -9.61 -26.20 -20.54
N LYS A 217 -8.52 -26.72 -19.97
CA LYS A 217 -8.40 -28.09 -19.47
C LYS A 217 -8.87 -28.26 -18.02
N GLY A 218 -9.47 -27.23 -17.41
CA GLY A 218 -9.92 -27.28 -16.02
C GLY A 218 -8.77 -27.47 -15.02
N ARG A 219 -7.56 -26.99 -15.36
CA ARG A 219 -6.39 -27.00 -14.49
C ARG A 219 -6.07 -25.59 -14.03
N ARG A 220 -5.52 -25.47 -12.84
CA ARG A 220 -5.06 -24.18 -12.30
C ARG A 220 -3.85 -23.68 -13.11
N ALA A 221 -3.53 -22.39 -12.95
CA ALA A 221 -2.42 -21.74 -13.66
C ALA A 221 -1.07 -22.44 -13.44
N ASP A 222 -0.89 -23.10 -12.30
CA ASP A 222 0.28 -23.90 -11.93
C ASP A 222 0.28 -25.33 -12.50
N GLY A 223 -0.76 -25.72 -13.26
CA GLY A 223 -0.90 -27.05 -13.86
C GLY A 223 -1.52 -28.11 -12.94
N SER A 224 -1.88 -27.76 -11.69
CA SER A 224 -2.58 -28.66 -10.78
C SER A 224 -4.03 -28.91 -11.25
N SER A 225 -4.48 -30.17 -11.14
CA SER A 225 -5.84 -30.55 -11.51
C SER A 225 -6.82 -29.95 -10.50
N ILE A 226 -7.88 -29.30 -11.00
CA ILE A 226 -9.05 -28.93 -10.19
C ILE A 226 -9.90 -30.19 -10.05
N GLN A 227 -9.36 -31.20 -9.36
CA GLN A 227 -10.15 -32.35 -8.98
C GLN A 227 -10.98 -31.91 -7.79
N ASN A 228 -12.29 -31.79 -8.02
CA ASN A 228 -13.30 -31.50 -7.02
C ASN A 228 -13.08 -32.40 -5.79
N GLN A 229 -12.59 -31.82 -4.69
CA GLN A 229 -12.59 -32.44 -3.36
C GLN A 229 -14.02 -32.40 -2.79
N SER A 230 -14.95 -33.02 -3.51
CA SER A 230 -16.22 -33.44 -2.97
C SER A 230 -16.07 -34.92 -2.60
N GLU A 231 -16.53 -35.30 -1.41
CA GLU A 231 -16.46 -36.64 -0.77
C GLU A 231 -15.16 -36.84 0.05
N SER A 232 -15.16 -36.75 1.38
CA SER A 232 -16.04 -37.43 2.34
C SER A 232 -16.00 -36.75 3.72
N PRO A 233 -17.07 -36.79 4.54
CA PRO A 233 -17.03 -36.29 5.91
C PRO A 233 -16.36 -37.31 6.85
N PRO A 234 -15.30 -36.96 7.60
CA PRO A 234 -14.86 -37.78 8.72
C PRO A 234 -15.78 -37.54 9.92
N GLU A 235 -16.40 -38.61 10.39
CA GLU A 235 -17.16 -38.64 11.62
C GLU A 235 -16.29 -38.23 12.83
N THR A 236 -16.92 -37.50 13.74
CA THR A 236 -16.36 -36.96 14.98
C THR A 236 -15.92 -38.05 15.97
N PRO A 237 -15.09 -37.70 16.98
CA PRO A 237 -15.75 -37.51 18.27
C PRO A 237 -15.28 -36.28 19.07
N SER A 238 -16.26 -35.72 19.76
CA SER A 238 -16.23 -34.78 20.90
C SER A 238 -14.90 -34.66 21.65
N SER A 239 -14.41 -33.42 21.77
CA SER A 239 -13.85 -32.95 23.04
C SER A 239 -14.04 -31.45 23.18
N SER A 240 -14.59 -31.06 24.33
CA SER A 240 -14.99 -29.71 24.70
C SER A 240 -13.77 -28.79 24.81
N ASN A 241 -13.72 -27.73 24.00
CA ASN A 241 -13.05 -26.52 24.43
C ASN A 241 -13.69 -25.29 23.77
N SER A 242 -14.24 -24.43 24.61
CA SER A 242 -15.02 -23.25 24.25
C SER A 242 -14.11 -22.13 23.74
N GLN A 243 -13.86 -22.09 22.44
CA GLN A 243 -13.33 -20.92 21.73
C GLN A 243 -14.44 -20.35 20.84
N PRO A 244 -14.58 -19.02 20.73
CA PRO A 244 -15.56 -18.41 19.83
C PRO A 244 -15.18 -18.70 18.37
N VAL A 245 -16.00 -19.54 17.75
CA VAL A 245 -15.95 -19.93 16.34
C VAL A 245 -16.18 -18.68 15.48
N LEU A 246 -15.14 -18.27 14.75
CA LEU A 246 -15.30 -17.47 13.53
C LEU A 246 -16.11 -18.34 12.57
N THR A 247 -17.35 -17.93 12.30
CA THR A 247 -18.21 -18.61 11.34
C THR A 247 -17.47 -18.69 10.00
N PRO A 248 -17.30 -19.88 9.40
CA PRO A 248 -16.84 -19.97 8.02
C PRO A 248 -17.84 -19.17 7.18
N PHE A 249 -17.32 -18.23 6.39
CA PHE A 249 -18.09 -17.58 5.34
C PHE A 249 -18.74 -18.68 4.50
N ARG A 250 -20.06 -18.81 4.64
CA ARG A 250 -20.87 -19.88 4.07
C ARG A 250 -20.76 -19.84 2.56
N ASP A 251 -20.36 -20.95 1.95
CA ASP A 251 -20.46 -21.16 0.50
C ASP A 251 -21.92 -21.01 -0.01
N GLU A 252 -22.91 -21.14 0.89
CA GLU A 252 -24.33 -20.86 0.62
C GLU A 252 -24.58 -19.41 0.15
N ASP A 253 -23.82 -18.43 0.66
CA ASP A 253 -23.95 -17.02 0.22
C ASP A 253 -23.41 -16.82 -1.21
N ARG A 254 -22.45 -17.65 -1.62
CA ARG A 254 -21.85 -17.57 -2.97
C ARG A 254 -22.78 -18.14 -4.04
N ALA A 255 -23.43 -19.27 -3.75
CA ALA A 255 -24.42 -19.87 -4.63
C ALA A 255 -25.65 -18.96 -4.80
N ALA A 256 -26.13 -18.35 -3.70
CA ALA A 256 -27.25 -17.41 -3.74
C ALA A 256 -26.91 -16.14 -4.54
N ALA A 257 -25.70 -15.60 -4.37
CA ALA A 257 -25.23 -14.45 -5.15
C ALA A 257 -25.10 -14.75 -6.65
N GLN A 258 -24.66 -15.96 -7.01
CA GLN A 258 -24.55 -16.40 -8.39
C GLN A 258 -25.94 -16.52 -9.05
N ALA A 259 -26.90 -17.16 -8.36
CA ALA A 259 -28.27 -17.29 -8.86
C ALA A 259 -28.96 -15.92 -9.04
N ALA A 260 -28.71 -14.98 -8.14
CA ALA A 260 -29.24 -13.62 -8.25
C ALA A 260 -28.66 -12.86 -9.47
N PHE A 261 -27.38 -13.07 -9.78
CA PHE A 261 -26.74 -12.49 -10.95
C PHE A 261 -27.31 -13.08 -12.26
N ASP A 262 -27.43 -14.41 -12.34
CA ASP A 262 -27.97 -15.08 -13.52
C ASP A 262 -29.42 -14.66 -13.79
N ALA A 263 -30.24 -14.53 -12.74
CA ALA A 263 -31.62 -14.04 -12.85
C ALA A 263 -31.70 -12.60 -13.42
N LEU A 264 -30.72 -11.75 -13.11
CA LEU A 264 -30.66 -10.37 -13.60
C LEU A 264 -30.26 -10.34 -15.09
N VAL A 265 -29.32 -11.19 -15.50
CA VAL A 265 -28.89 -11.33 -16.90
C VAL A 265 -30.02 -11.89 -17.78
N ASP A 266 -30.74 -12.91 -17.32
CA ASP A 266 -31.86 -13.47 -18.06
C ASP A 266 -33.03 -12.48 -18.18
N ARG A 267 -33.26 -11.68 -17.14
CA ARG A 267 -34.20 -10.55 -17.22
C ARG A 267 -33.79 -9.53 -18.28
N GLU A 268 -32.50 -9.21 -18.40
CA GLU A 268 -32.03 -8.29 -19.44
C GLU A 268 -32.21 -8.90 -20.85
N ARG A 269 -31.96 -10.19 -21.02
CA ARG A 269 -32.17 -10.89 -22.30
C ARG A 269 -33.63 -10.90 -22.73
N ASN A 270 -34.56 -11.13 -21.80
CA ASN A 270 -36.00 -11.14 -22.09
C ASN A 270 -36.59 -9.75 -22.37
N MET A 271 -35.88 -8.65 -22.08
CA MET A 271 -36.36 -7.29 -22.40
C MET A 271 -35.97 -6.82 -23.81
N ARG A 272 -35.12 -7.57 -24.54
CA ARG A 272 -34.65 -7.20 -25.89
C ARG A 272 -35.34 -7.96 -27.03
N THR A 273 -36.33 -8.79 -26.71
CA THR A 273 -37.24 -9.45 -27.66
C THR A 273 -38.60 -8.80 -27.62
#